data_AF-A0A6H0XV37-F1
#
_entry.id   AF-A0A6H0XV37-F1
#
_cell.length_a   1.000
_cell.length_b   1.000
_cell.length_c   1.000
_cell.angle_alpha   90.00
_cell.angle_beta   90.00
_cell.angle_gamma   90.00
#
_symmetry.space_group_name_H-M   'P 1'
#
loop_
_entity.id
_entity.type
_entity.pdbx_description
1 polymer ?
#
loop_
_entity_poly.entity_id
_entity_poly.type
_entity_poly.pdbx_seq_one_letter_code
_entity_poly.pdbx_strand_id
1 'polypeptide(L)'
;MASSKTSQPSNKAEALKTSRVSLRLLSAVLIIVLSYLMYSSSFWWLQRWPVVLDDVQLRAYDGSDPSKPIYVALNGTIYDVTAGARFYGPGGTYHVLAGKDAARAFVTGCFEDDNPDLRGAEWAYVPKDVSDEQVQEELRKAKVEVEKVLDGWKKVFSGKTGKAYVEVGKVRRDVDWQSVPVKELCEQAEQKRPVAARR
;
A
#
# COMPACT_ATOMS: atom_id res chain seq x y z
N MET A 1 6.21 -79.28 -37.10
CA MET A 1 5.81 -77.87 -36.93
C MET A 1 5.20 -77.70 -35.56
N ALA A 2 5.80 -76.87 -34.71
CA ALA A 2 5.17 -76.06 -33.65
C ALA A 2 6.25 -75.68 -32.62
N SER A 3 6.79 -74.47 -32.74
CA SER A 3 7.63 -73.86 -31.70
C SER A 3 6.72 -72.97 -30.85
N SER A 4 6.57 -73.33 -29.57
CA SER A 4 5.75 -72.63 -28.57
C SER A 4 6.46 -71.37 -28.10
N LYS A 5 5.85 -70.20 -28.32
CA LYS A 5 6.27 -68.91 -27.72
C LYS A 5 5.65 -68.77 -26.33
N THR A 6 6.45 -68.93 -25.28
CA THR A 6 6.09 -68.57 -23.92
C THR A 6 6.33 -67.07 -23.72
N SER A 7 5.28 -66.32 -23.43
CA SER A 7 5.28 -64.86 -23.28
C SER A 7 5.73 -64.42 -21.87
N GLN A 8 6.57 -63.39 -21.81
CA GLN A 8 7.16 -62.81 -20.59
C GLN A 8 6.10 -62.14 -19.68
N PRO A 9 5.95 -62.56 -18.41
CA PRO A 9 5.17 -61.84 -17.40
C PRO A 9 5.98 -60.87 -16.53
N SER A 10 7.33 -60.84 -16.64
CA SER A 10 8.22 -60.10 -15.72
C SER A 10 8.16 -58.58 -15.87
N ASN A 11 8.11 -58.07 -17.11
CA ASN A 11 8.44 -56.66 -17.36
C ASN A 11 7.29 -55.69 -17.01
N LYS A 12 6.04 -56.16 -17.05
CA LYS A 12 4.86 -55.33 -16.77
C LYS A 12 4.68 -55.07 -15.28
N ALA A 13 4.90 -56.09 -14.44
CA ALA A 13 4.76 -55.98 -12.98
C ALA A 13 5.83 -55.06 -12.39
N GLU A 14 7.07 -55.14 -12.88
CA GLU A 14 8.16 -54.25 -12.46
C GLU A 14 7.95 -52.80 -12.91
N ALA A 15 7.52 -52.58 -14.15
CA ALA A 15 7.21 -51.24 -14.66
C ALA A 15 6.06 -50.55 -13.92
N LEU A 16 5.03 -51.30 -13.51
CA LEU A 16 3.93 -50.75 -12.70
C LEU A 16 4.38 -50.41 -11.27
N LYS A 17 5.34 -51.17 -10.73
CA LYS A 17 5.89 -50.99 -9.38
C LYS A 17 6.79 -49.76 -9.33
N THR A 18 7.66 -49.57 -10.33
CA THR A 18 8.52 -48.37 -10.46
C THR A 18 7.69 -47.11 -10.70
N SER A 19 6.62 -47.17 -11.51
CA SER A 19 5.68 -46.07 -11.73
C SER A 19 4.93 -45.65 -10.45
N ARG A 20 4.50 -46.62 -9.63
CA ARG A 20 3.84 -46.32 -8.35
C ARG A 20 4.79 -45.72 -7.31
N VAL A 21 6.06 -46.14 -7.30
CA VAL A 21 7.09 -45.57 -6.41
C VAL A 21 7.47 -44.16 -6.85
N SER A 22 7.66 -43.92 -8.15
CA SER A 22 7.96 -42.58 -8.68
C SER A 22 6.82 -41.61 -8.45
N LEU A 23 5.56 -42.04 -8.60
CA LEU A 23 4.39 -41.21 -8.29
C LEU A 23 4.28 -40.86 -6.80
N ARG A 24 4.63 -41.80 -5.90
CA ARG A 24 4.68 -41.53 -4.44
C ARG A 24 5.80 -40.57 -4.05
N LEU A 25 6.97 -40.66 -4.69
CA LEU A 25 8.08 -39.74 -4.45
C LEU A 25 7.77 -38.34 -5.01
N LEU A 26 7.19 -38.25 -6.20
CA LEU A 26 6.79 -36.98 -6.80
C LEU A 26 5.69 -36.29 -5.99
N SER A 27 4.69 -37.04 -5.51
CA SER A 27 3.65 -36.48 -4.63
C SER A 27 4.20 -36.07 -3.27
N ALA A 28 5.13 -36.83 -2.66
CA ALA A 28 5.78 -36.44 -1.41
C ALA A 28 6.62 -35.16 -1.56
N VAL A 29 7.41 -35.04 -2.64
CA VAL A 29 8.17 -33.81 -2.95
C VAL A 29 7.23 -32.65 -3.19
N LEU A 30 6.14 -32.84 -3.95
CA LEU A 30 5.13 -31.81 -4.17
C LEU A 30 4.48 -31.38 -2.85
N ILE A 31 4.13 -32.31 -1.95
CA ILE A 31 3.57 -32.00 -0.63
C ILE A 31 4.58 -31.23 0.24
N ILE A 32 5.86 -31.60 0.21
CA ILE A 32 6.91 -30.88 0.96
C ILE A 32 7.10 -29.47 0.41
N VAL A 33 7.12 -29.31 -0.91
CA VAL A 33 7.21 -28.00 -1.57
C VAL A 33 5.97 -27.18 -1.27
N LEU A 34 4.76 -27.74 -1.38
CA LEU A 34 3.51 -27.05 -1.06
C LEU A 34 3.42 -26.70 0.43
N SER A 35 3.85 -27.57 1.33
CA SER A 35 3.87 -27.32 2.78
C SER A 35 4.90 -26.25 3.13
N TYR A 36 6.08 -26.28 2.50
CA TYR A 36 7.10 -25.25 2.65
C TYR A 36 6.65 -23.92 2.08
N LEU A 37 5.97 -23.91 0.93
CA LEU A 37 5.33 -22.71 0.41
C LEU A 37 4.28 -22.21 1.40
N MET A 38 3.36 -23.05 1.87
CA MET A 38 2.33 -22.65 2.86
C MET A 38 2.87 -22.19 4.21
N TYR A 39 3.99 -22.72 4.69
CA TYR A 39 4.65 -22.29 5.94
C TYR A 39 5.62 -21.14 5.75
N SER A 40 6.08 -20.93 4.51
CA SER A 40 6.90 -19.78 4.17
C SER A 40 6.04 -18.53 4.39
N SER A 41 6.58 -17.58 5.14
CA SER A 41 6.06 -16.22 5.20
C SER A 41 5.87 -15.63 3.80
N SER A 42 6.53 -16.20 2.79
CA SER A 42 6.36 -15.87 1.38
C SER A 42 5.07 -16.36 0.69
N PHE A 43 4.14 -17.06 1.36
CA PHE A 43 2.87 -17.47 0.75
C PHE A 43 1.65 -16.78 1.38
N TRP A 44 1.76 -16.39 2.65
CA TRP A 44 0.71 -15.63 3.34
C TRP A 44 0.53 -14.22 2.77
N TRP A 45 1.55 -13.60 2.15
CA TRP A 45 1.39 -12.30 1.46
C TRP A 45 0.64 -12.41 0.12
N LEU A 46 0.73 -13.56 -0.57
CA LEU A 46 0.00 -13.83 -1.81
C LEU A 46 -1.51 -13.95 -1.58
N GLN A 47 -1.93 -14.42 -0.41
CA GLN A 47 -3.35 -14.67 -0.13
C GLN A 47 -4.13 -13.45 0.38
N ARG A 48 -3.42 -12.36 0.74
CA ARG A 48 -4.00 -11.18 1.38
C ARG A 48 -4.09 -9.95 0.46
N TRP A 49 -3.84 -10.16 -0.83
CA TRP A 49 -3.82 -9.11 -1.84
C TRP A 49 -5.08 -9.16 -2.73
N PRO A 50 -5.76 -8.03 -3.00
CA PRO A 50 -5.51 -6.68 -2.44
C PRO A 50 -6.20 -6.46 -1.09
N VAL A 51 -5.54 -5.71 -0.20
CA VAL A 51 -6.09 -5.24 1.07
C VAL A 51 -7.13 -4.14 0.80
N VAL A 52 -8.32 -4.26 1.38
CA VAL A 52 -9.34 -3.20 1.34
C VAL A 52 -9.77 -2.90 2.76
N LEU A 53 -9.45 -1.70 3.23
CA LEU A 53 -9.73 -1.26 4.61
C LEU A 53 -10.49 0.07 4.56
N ASP A 54 -11.44 0.30 5.44
CA ASP A 54 -11.89 1.67 5.71
C ASP A 54 -10.89 2.43 6.60
N ASP A 55 -11.10 3.73 6.79
CA ASP A 55 -10.21 4.57 7.61
C ASP A 55 -10.13 4.09 9.07
N VAL A 56 -11.17 3.45 9.60
CA VAL A 56 -11.19 2.93 10.98
C VAL A 56 -10.35 1.66 11.07
N GLN A 57 -10.50 0.74 10.12
CA GLN A 57 -9.74 -0.49 10.05
C GLN A 57 -8.24 -0.22 9.80
N LEU A 58 -7.92 0.80 9.01
CA LEU A 58 -6.54 1.20 8.72
C LEU A 58 -5.78 1.59 10.00
N ARG A 59 -6.45 2.19 11.00
CA ARG A 59 -5.84 2.60 12.28
C ARG A 59 -5.22 1.45 13.06
N ALA A 60 -5.66 0.21 12.83
CA ALA A 60 -5.10 -0.96 13.49
C ALA A 60 -3.69 -1.37 12.98
N TYR A 61 -3.15 -0.65 12.00
CA TYR A 61 -1.86 -0.88 11.34
C TYR A 61 -0.88 0.28 11.55
N ASP A 62 -0.92 0.88 12.75
CA ASP A 62 -0.06 1.99 13.17
C ASP A 62 1.34 1.56 13.67
N GLY A 63 1.59 0.24 13.74
CA GLY A 63 2.83 -0.35 14.22
C GLY A 63 2.91 -0.56 15.74
N SER A 64 1.84 -0.29 16.49
CA SER A 64 1.75 -0.62 17.93
C SER A 64 1.74 -2.13 18.20
N ASP A 65 1.16 -2.91 17.28
CA ASP A 65 1.12 -4.36 17.32
C ASP A 65 2.23 -4.95 16.44
N PRO A 66 3.29 -5.57 17.02
CA PRO A 66 4.42 -6.11 16.25
C PRO A 66 4.05 -7.33 15.40
N SER A 67 2.86 -7.91 15.59
CA SER A 67 2.35 -9.00 14.75
C SER A 67 1.71 -8.52 13.44
N LYS A 68 1.50 -7.21 13.30
CA LYS A 68 0.89 -6.58 12.13
C LYS A 68 1.91 -5.77 11.32
N PRO A 69 1.72 -5.66 10.00
CA PRO A 69 2.47 -4.71 9.20
C PRO A 69 2.09 -3.26 9.57
N ILE A 70 2.96 -2.34 9.20
CA ILE A 70 2.73 -0.89 9.34
C ILE A 70 2.23 -0.36 8.01
N TYR A 71 1.04 0.24 8.01
CA TYR A 71 0.43 0.80 6.81
C TYR A 71 0.39 2.32 6.86
N VAL A 72 0.60 2.94 5.70
CA VAL A 72 0.30 4.35 5.44
C VAL A 72 -0.46 4.41 4.13
N ALA A 73 -1.57 5.11 4.11
CA ALA A 73 -2.29 5.39 2.88
C ALA A 73 -1.87 6.76 2.30
N LEU A 74 -1.90 6.84 0.97
CA LEU A 74 -1.73 8.08 0.22
C LEU A 74 -2.83 8.15 -0.83
N ASN A 75 -3.77 9.07 -0.62
CA ASN A 75 -4.87 9.36 -1.51
C ASN A 75 -5.65 8.09 -1.86
N GLY A 76 -6.07 7.39 -0.81
CA GLY A 76 -6.80 6.12 -0.89
C GLY A 76 -5.96 4.91 -1.29
N THR A 77 -4.66 5.02 -1.53
CA THR A 77 -3.79 3.86 -1.83
C THR A 77 -3.01 3.44 -0.60
N ILE A 78 -3.13 2.18 -0.18
CA ILE A 78 -2.47 1.66 1.02
C ILE A 78 -1.09 1.13 0.65
N TYR A 79 -0.07 1.56 1.39
CA TYR A 79 1.31 1.09 1.25
C TYR A 79 1.77 0.40 2.54
N ASP A 80 2.41 -0.76 2.38
CA ASP A 80 3.18 -1.41 3.44
C ASP A 80 4.52 -0.68 3.60
N VAL A 81 4.68 -0.05 4.75
CA VAL A 81 5.87 0.69 5.15
C VAL A 81 6.62 0.01 6.29
N THR A 82 6.38 -1.28 6.53
CA THR A 82 7.01 -2.07 7.61
C THR A 82 8.54 -2.07 7.49
N ALA A 83 9.08 -2.12 6.27
CA ALA A 83 10.53 -1.97 6.03
C ALA A 83 11.11 -0.62 6.50
N GLY A 84 10.23 0.36 6.72
CA GLY A 84 10.50 1.70 7.25
C GLY A 84 10.09 1.87 8.70
N ALA A 85 9.98 0.80 9.50
CA ALA A 85 9.54 0.86 10.90
C ALA A 85 10.29 1.89 11.77
N ARG A 86 11.57 2.16 11.49
CA ARG A 86 12.33 3.24 12.17
C ARG A 86 11.72 4.64 12.03
N PHE A 87 10.90 4.85 11.00
CA PHE A 87 10.24 6.11 10.69
C PHE A 87 8.77 6.09 11.09
N TYR A 88 8.05 5.01 10.79
CA TYR A 88 6.59 4.92 10.95
C TYR A 88 6.14 4.09 12.16
N GLY A 89 7.01 3.26 12.72
CA GLY A 89 6.72 2.52 13.95
C GLY A 89 6.80 3.41 15.20
N PRO A 90 6.39 2.89 16.37
CA PRO A 90 6.40 3.65 17.62
C PRO A 90 7.74 4.32 17.90
N GLY A 91 7.71 5.62 18.21
CA GLY A 91 8.90 6.46 18.43
C GLY A 91 9.58 6.99 17.16
N GLY A 92 9.13 6.59 15.97
CA GLY A 92 9.61 7.12 14.70
C GLY A 92 9.06 8.53 14.39
N THR A 93 9.82 9.32 13.64
CA THR A 93 9.47 10.72 13.32
C THR A 93 8.20 10.89 12.50
N TYR A 94 7.78 9.84 11.79
CA TYR A 94 6.58 9.79 10.95
C TYR A 94 5.51 8.85 11.51
N HIS A 95 5.65 8.41 12.76
CA HIS A 95 4.70 7.50 13.41
C HIS A 95 3.26 8.03 13.42
N VAL A 96 3.09 9.35 13.54
CA VAL A 96 1.78 10.02 13.52
C VAL A 96 0.97 9.77 12.24
N LEU A 97 1.62 9.35 11.16
CA LEU A 97 1.01 9.04 9.86
C LEU A 97 0.65 7.56 9.70
N ALA A 98 1.18 6.68 10.56
CA ALA A 98 0.92 5.25 10.49
C ALA A 98 -0.56 4.95 10.82
N GLY A 99 -1.14 4.00 10.10
CA GLY A 99 -2.56 3.64 10.20
C GLY A 99 -3.53 4.71 9.68
N LYS A 100 -3.06 5.67 8.87
CA LYS A 100 -3.88 6.77 8.33
C LYS A 100 -3.63 6.99 6.84
N ASP A 101 -4.55 7.69 6.18
CA ASP A 101 -4.30 8.27 4.86
C ASP A 101 -3.72 9.67 5.02
N ALA A 102 -2.41 9.76 4.75
CA ALA A 102 -1.58 10.92 5.03
C ALA A 102 -1.57 11.94 3.88
N ALA A 103 -2.43 11.80 2.86
CA ALA A 103 -2.43 12.69 1.70
C ALA A 103 -2.56 14.17 2.07
N ARG A 104 -3.58 14.54 2.85
CA ARG A 104 -3.77 15.92 3.30
C ARG A 104 -2.60 16.41 4.15
N ALA A 105 -2.07 15.55 5.01
CA ALA A 105 -0.94 15.85 5.88
C ALA A 105 0.33 16.17 5.08
N PHE A 106 0.61 15.43 4.00
CA PHE A 106 1.73 15.71 3.09
C PHE A 106 1.55 16.99 2.27
N VAL A 107 0.31 17.29 1.86
CA VAL A 107 -0.02 18.49 1.09
C VAL A 107 0.10 19.75 1.96
N THR A 108 -0.49 19.72 3.16
CA THR A 108 -0.57 20.89 4.05
C THR A 108 0.64 21.02 4.98
N GLY A 109 1.42 19.95 5.18
CA GLY A 109 2.48 19.87 6.19
C GLY A 109 1.95 19.79 7.63
N CYS A 110 0.66 19.51 7.81
CA CYS A 110 0.01 19.34 9.11
C CYS A 110 -0.04 17.84 9.47
N PHE A 111 1.02 17.29 10.06
CA PHE A 111 1.11 15.83 10.31
C PHE A 111 0.24 15.30 11.45
N GLU A 112 -0.35 16.18 12.24
CA GLU A 112 -1.35 15.83 13.25
C GLU A 112 -2.77 15.77 12.68
N ASP A 113 -2.98 16.26 11.44
CA ASP A 113 -4.27 16.17 10.76
C ASP A 113 -4.53 14.73 10.31
N ASP A 114 -5.56 14.11 10.89
CA ASP A 114 -6.01 12.76 10.54
C ASP A 114 -7.10 12.74 9.45
N ASN A 115 -7.45 13.90 8.88
CA ASN A 115 -8.46 14.00 7.83
C ASN A 115 -7.84 13.71 6.45
N PRO A 116 -8.32 12.68 5.72
CA PRO A 116 -7.81 12.36 4.39
C PRO A 116 -8.37 13.25 3.27
N ASP A 117 -9.36 14.08 3.56
CA ASP A 117 -10.03 14.95 2.59
C ASP A 117 -9.07 16.01 2.03
N LEU A 118 -8.83 15.96 0.73
CA LEU A 118 -7.96 16.92 0.04
C LEU A 118 -8.68 18.22 -0.32
N ARG A 119 -10.01 18.30 -0.19
CA ARG A 119 -10.74 19.53 -0.48
C ARG A 119 -10.25 20.65 0.44
N GLY A 120 -9.97 21.80 -0.17
CA GLY A 120 -9.45 22.97 0.52
C GLY A 120 -7.96 22.88 0.89
N ALA A 121 -7.29 21.74 0.68
CA ALA A 121 -5.86 21.62 0.92
C ALA A 121 -5.04 22.43 -0.09
N GLU A 122 -5.58 22.70 -1.29
CA GLU A 122 -4.96 23.56 -2.30
C GLU A 122 -4.74 24.99 -1.81
N TRP A 123 -5.54 25.48 -0.85
CA TRP A 123 -5.34 26.81 -0.28
C TRP A 123 -3.96 26.98 0.37
N ALA A 124 -3.30 25.88 0.76
CA ALA A 124 -1.95 25.92 1.30
C ALA A 124 -0.92 26.51 0.31
N TYR A 125 -1.22 26.48 -0.99
CA TYR A 125 -0.36 27.04 -2.04
C TYR A 125 -0.89 28.34 -2.64
N VAL A 126 -2.10 28.78 -2.28
CA VAL A 126 -2.67 30.04 -2.78
C VAL A 126 -2.08 31.21 -2.00
N PRO A 127 -1.52 32.24 -2.67
CA PRO A 127 -0.99 33.41 -1.99
C PRO A 127 -1.99 34.08 -1.03
N LYS A 128 -1.50 34.61 0.10
CA LYS A 128 -2.35 35.25 1.12
C LYS A 128 -2.99 36.56 0.65
N ASP A 129 -2.30 37.27 -0.23
CA ASP A 129 -2.61 38.60 -0.75
C ASP A 129 -3.12 38.56 -2.21
N VAL A 130 -3.69 37.43 -2.63
CA VAL A 130 -4.32 37.28 -3.94
C VAL A 130 -5.59 38.12 -4.02
N SER A 131 -5.82 38.82 -5.14
CA SER A 131 -7.08 39.54 -5.38
C SER A 131 -8.19 38.59 -5.82
N ASP A 132 -9.45 38.95 -5.58
CA ASP A 132 -10.62 38.11 -5.95
C ASP A 132 -10.62 37.72 -7.43
N GLU A 133 -10.14 38.61 -8.31
CA GLU A 133 -10.02 38.35 -9.75
C GLU A 133 -8.96 37.29 -10.08
N GLN A 134 -7.93 37.15 -9.25
CA GLN A 134 -6.81 36.23 -9.44
C GLN A 134 -7.03 34.88 -8.75
N VAL A 135 -7.93 34.79 -7.77
CA VAL A 135 -8.18 33.60 -6.94
C VAL A 135 -8.35 32.33 -7.77
N GLN A 136 -9.16 32.36 -8.84
CA GLN A 136 -9.45 31.15 -9.63
C GLN A 136 -8.23 30.62 -10.38
N GLU A 137 -7.40 31.50 -10.93
CA GLU A 137 -6.18 31.12 -11.62
C GLU A 137 -5.12 30.61 -10.63
N GLU A 138 -4.98 31.26 -9.47
CA GLU A 138 -4.09 30.77 -8.40
C GLU A 138 -4.56 29.44 -7.82
N LEU A 139 -5.87 29.23 -7.66
CA LEU A 139 -6.42 27.92 -7.27
C LEU A 139 -6.10 26.84 -8.31
N ARG A 140 -6.17 27.16 -9.61
CA ARG A 140 -5.81 26.21 -10.67
C ARG A 140 -4.33 25.81 -10.58
N LYS A 141 -3.43 26.77 -10.33
CA LYS A 141 -2.00 26.50 -10.11
C LYS A 141 -1.78 25.70 -8.84
N ALA A 142 -2.46 26.06 -7.76
CA ALA A 142 -2.37 25.37 -6.48
C ALA A 142 -2.77 23.89 -6.57
N LYS A 143 -3.83 23.56 -7.33
CA LYS A 143 -4.23 22.16 -7.59
C LYS A 143 -3.13 21.37 -8.30
N VAL A 144 -2.42 21.99 -9.25
CA VAL A 144 -1.27 21.37 -9.90
C VAL A 144 -0.12 21.13 -8.90
N GLU A 145 0.11 22.04 -7.95
CA GLU A 145 1.10 21.83 -6.90
C GLU A 145 0.71 20.70 -5.94
N VAL A 146 -0.57 20.57 -5.57
CA VAL A 146 -1.09 19.43 -4.80
C VAL A 146 -0.78 18.12 -5.52
N GLU A 147 -1.10 18.02 -6.81
CA GLU A 147 -0.83 16.82 -7.62
C GLU A 147 0.66 16.47 -7.65
N LYS A 148 1.54 17.47 -7.85
CA LYS A 148 3.00 17.27 -7.84
C LYS A 148 3.50 16.73 -6.50
N VAL A 149 2.98 17.24 -5.38
CA VAL A 149 3.36 16.76 -4.05
C VAL A 149 2.92 15.30 -3.86
N LEU A 150 1.68 14.97 -4.22
CA LEU A 150 1.19 13.60 -4.14
C LEU A 150 1.97 12.64 -5.04
N ASP A 151 2.31 13.05 -6.26
CA ASP A 151 3.13 12.25 -7.17
C ASP A 151 4.56 12.04 -6.64
N GLY A 152 5.14 13.07 -6.01
CA GLY A 152 6.41 12.98 -5.31
C GLY A 152 6.39 11.91 -4.22
N TRP A 153 5.38 11.93 -3.35
CA TRP A 153 5.22 10.92 -2.30
C TRP A 153 4.87 9.55 -2.85
N LYS A 154 4.06 9.45 -3.90
CA LYS A 154 3.79 8.20 -4.61
C LYS A 154 5.07 7.59 -5.18
N LYS A 155 6.01 8.39 -5.67
CA LYS A 155 7.32 7.92 -6.11
C LYS A 155 8.14 7.35 -4.94
N VAL A 156 8.07 7.97 -3.75
CA VAL A 156 8.68 7.44 -2.53
C VAL A 156 8.08 6.09 -2.16
N PHE A 157 6.74 5.98 -2.12
CA PHE A 157 6.03 4.77 -1.70
C PHE A 157 6.00 3.65 -2.74
N SER A 158 6.14 3.95 -4.03
CA SER A 158 6.26 2.93 -5.10
C SER A 158 7.62 2.22 -5.13
N GLY A 159 8.52 2.54 -4.19
CA GLY A 159 9.85 1.93 -4.08
C GLY A 159 10.88 2.41 -5.09
N LYS A 160 10.52 3.31 -6.02
CA LYS A 160 11.43 3.92 -7.01
C LYS A 160 12.57 4.75 -6.40
N THR A 161 12.51 5.01 -5.10
CA THR A 161 13.53 5.74 -4.33
C THR A 161 14.48 4.81 -3.55
N GLY A 162 14.41 3.49 -3.78
CA GLY A 162 15.19 2.49 -3.04
C GLY A 162 14.60 2.14 -1.68
N LYS A 163 13.40 2.65 -1.35
CA LYS A 163 12.62 2.20 -0.19
C LYS A 163 11.90 0.90 -0.55
N ALA A 164 11.98 -0.11 0.31
CA ALA A 164 11.27 -1.38 0.11
C ALA A 164 9.81 -1.28 0.59
N TYR A 165 9.08 -0.27 0.09
CA TYR A 165 7.65 -0.10 0.34
C TYR A 165 6.86 -0.73 -0.81
N VAL A 166 5.66 -1.21 -0.50
CA VAL A 166 4.84 -1.96 -1.45
C VAL A 166 3.41 -1.44 -1.38
N GLU A 167 2.80 -1.10 -2.53
CA GLU A 167 1.35 -0.85 -2.59
C GLU A 167 0.64 -2.16 -2.26
N VAL A 168 -0.25 -2.22 -1.28
CA VAL A 168 -0.91 -3.48 -0.88
C VAL A 168 -2.42 -3.45 -1.05
N GLY A 169 -3.01 -2.27 -1.30
CA GLY A 169 -4.46 -2.13 -1.20
C GLY A 169 -5.03 -0.75 -1.45
N LYS A 170 -6.33 -0.61 -1.18
CA LYS A 170 -7.08 0.65 -1.26
C LYS A 170 -7.88 0.92 0.01
N VAL A 171 -8.01 2.19 0.33
CA VAL A 171 -8.95 2.65 1.36
C VAL A 171 -10.35 2.68 0.76
N ARG A 172 -11.31 2.04 1.42
CA ARG A 172 -12.72 2.06 1.05
C ARG A 172 -13.42 3.17 1.83
N ARG A 173 -14.12 4.05 1.13
CA ARG A 173 -14.97 5.10 1.70
C ARG A 173 -16.33 5.06 1.02
N ASP A 174 -17.40 5.25 1.77
CA ASP A 174 -18.78 5.28 1.24
C ASP A 174 -18.99 6.52 0.37
N VAL A 175 -19.92 6.49 -0.59
CA VAL A 175 -20.15 7.60 -1.55
C VAL A 175 -20.32 8.96 -0.87
N ASP A 176 -20.94 8.97 0.31
CA ASP A 176 -21.23 10.18 1.09
C ASP A 176 -20.09 10.62 2.01
N TRP A 177 -18.88 10.02 1.92
CA TRP A 177 -17.75 10.39 2.79
C TRP A 177 -17.31 11.85 2.64
N GLN A 178 -17.65 12.50 1.52
CA GLN A 178 -17.42 13.92 1.26
C GLN A 178 -18.61 14.81 1.63
N SER A 179 -19.69 14.27 2.19
CA SER A 179 -20.81 15.06 2.72
C SER A 179 -20.44 15.85 3.97
N VAL A 180 -19.32 15.48 4.63
CA VAL A 180 -18.77 16.24 5.75
C VAL A 180 -18.29 17.62 5.32
N PRO A 181 -18.40 18.64 6.19
CA PRO A 181 -17.88 19.97 5.93
C PRO A 181 -16.40 19.93 5.53
N VAL A 182 -16.03 20.76 4.55
CA VAL A 182 -14.63 20.90 4.13
C VAL A 182 -13.84 21.43 5.31
N LYS A 183 -12.80 20.69 5.70
CA LYS A 183 -11.92 21.10 6.78
C LYS A 183 -11.06 22.29 6.32
N GLU A 184 -10.99 23.32 7.15
CA GLU A 184 -10.09 24.46 6.95
C GLU A 184 -8.62 24.04 7.04
N LEU A 185 -7.72 24.91 6.61
CA LEU A 185 -6.29 24.68 6.80
C LEU A 185 -5.95 24.72 8.29
N CYS A 186 -4.99 23.90 8.70
CA CYS A 186 -4.41 24.06 10.03
C CYS A 186 -3.65 25.39 10.12
N GLU A 187 -3.53 25.95 11.32
CA GLU A 187 -2.87 27.24 11.54
C GLU A 187 -1.46 27.28 10.93
N GLN A 188 -0.69 26.21 11.06
CA GLN A 188 0.64 26.12 10.47
C GLN A 188 0.62 26.23 8.94
N ALA A 189 -0.32 25.57 8.27
CA ALA A 189 -0.45 25.66 6.82
C ALA A 189 -0.89 27.06 6.40
N GLU A 190 -1.85 27.64 7.11
CA GLU A 190 -2.32 29.01 6.88
C GLU A 190 -1.18 30.03 7.02
N GLN A 191 -0.34 29.88 8.05
CA GLN A 191 0.82 30.74 8.25
C GLN A 191 1.89 30.57 7.16
N LYS A 192 2.06 29.37 6.60
CA LYS A 192 3.07 29.06 5.58
C LYS A 192 2.63 29.35 4.15
N ARG A 193 1.38 29.77 3.92
CA ARG A 193 0.90 30.16 2.59
C ARG A 193 1.83 31.22 1.97
N PRO A 194 2.09 31.15 0.65
CA PRO A 194 2.99 32.09 0.00
C PRO A 194 2.44 33.52 0.00
N VAL A 195 3.32 34.47 -0.29
CA VAL A 195 2.94 35.85 -0.63
C VAL A 195 3.08 36.00 -2.14
N ALA A 196 2.18 36.72 -2.78
CA ALA A 196 2.20 36.92 -4.21
C ALA A 196 3.54 37.55 -4.61
N ALA A 197 4.16 37.02 -5.66
CA ALA A 197 5.38 37.63 -6.17
C ALA A 197 5.04 39.05 -6.62
N ARG A 198 5.69 40.06 -6.03
CA ARG A 198 5.53 41.45 -6.46
C ARG A 198 5.95 41.52 -7.92
N ARG A 199 4.98 41.74 -8.81
CA ARG A 199 5.22 41.99 -10.24
C ARG A 199 5.69 43.41 -10.45
#